data_AF-A0A935FP19-F1
#
_entry.id   AF-A0A935FP19-F1
#
_cell.length_a   1.000
_cell.length_b   1.000
_cell.length_c   1.000
_cell.angle_alpha   90.00
_cell.angle_beta   90.00
_cell.angle_gamma   90.00
#
_symmetry.space_group_name_H-M   'P 1'
#
loop_
_entity.id
_entity.type
_entity.pdbx_description
1 polymer ?
#
loop_
_entity_poly.entity_id
_entity_poly.type
_entity_poly.pdbx_seq_one_letter_code
_entity_poly.pdbx_strand_id
1 'polypeptide(L)' 'MVGAPSFNSATGKAYIYDYKTDGEMVADITMTGENLNDLFGKIVTSAGDVNGDGFSDVMISVPGYSSFIGKVLIYYGDH' A
#
# COMPACT_ATOMS: atom_id res chain seq x y z
N MET A 1 0.81 3.38 -8.15
CA MET A 1 1.09 2.73 -6.84
C MET A 1 2.54 2.29 -6.80
N VAL A 2 3.27 2.58 -5.72
CA VAL A 2 4.69 2.23 -5.57
C VAL A 2 4.95 1.73 -4.15
N GLY A 3 5.73 0.65 -4.02
CA GLY A 3 6.17 0.11 -2.75
C GLY A 3 7.60 0.50 -2.39
N ALA A 4 7.89 0.69 -1.11
CA ALA A 4 9.23 0.90 -0.55
C ALA A 4 9.46 -0.02 0.66
N PRO A 5 9.51 -1.35 0.46
CA PRO A 5 9.50 -2.34 1.54
C PRO A 5 10.73 -2.29 2.45
N SER A 6 11.85 -1.71 2.01
CA SER A 6 13.07 -1.57 2.81
C SER A 6 13.13 -0.30 3.65
N PHE A 7 12.10 0.55 3.62
CA PHE A 7 12.06 1.80 4.39
C PHE A 7 12.21 1.55 5.89
N ASN A 8 13.07 2.34 6.55
CA ASN A 8 13.30 2.36 7.99
C ASN A 8 13.41 0.96 8.61
N SER A 9 14.55 0.29 8.42
CA SER A 9 14.77 -1.08 8.92
C SER A 9 13.69 -2.07 8.47
N ALA A 10 13.31 -1.96 7.20
CA ALA A 10 12.30 -2.81 6.56
C ALA A 10 10.92 -2.80 7.22
N THR A 11 10.57 -1.73 7.95
CA THR A 11 9.19 -1.47 8.33
C THR A 11 8.30 -1.30 7.09
N GLY A 12 8.82 -0.65 6.05
CA GLY A 12 8.20 -0.58 4.74
C GLY A 12 7.18 0.57 4.57
N LYS A 13 6.95 0.95 3.32
CA LYS A 13 6.00 2.01 2.91
C LYS A 13 5.32 1.65 1.59
N ALA A 14 4.14 2.25 1.36
CA ALA A 14 3.46 2.26 0.08
C ALA A 14 2.95 3.67 -0.24
N TYR A 15 2.97 4.02 -1.53
CA TYR A 15 2.55 5.31 -2.06
C TYR A 15 1.52 5.10 -3.17
N ILE A 16 0.41 5.82 -3.08
CA ILE A 16 -0.57 5.94 -4.17
C ILE A 16 -0.40 7.34 -4.74
N TYR A 17 -0.22 7.40 -6.06
CA TYR A 17 -0.03 8.65 -6.78
C TYR A 17 -1.24 8.86 -7.65
N ASP A 18 -1.82 10.05 -7.56
CA ASP A 18 -2.85 10.51 -8.46
C ASP A 18 -2.27 11.49 -9.47
N TYR A 19 -2.87 11.48 -10.65
CA TYR A 19 -2.54 12.45 -11.68
C TYR A 19 -3.28 13.75 -11.37
N LYS A 20 -2.54 14.75 -10.88
CA LYS A 20 -3.07 16.11 -10.76
C LYS A 20 -2.99 16.79 -12.13
N THR A 21 -4.01 17.60 -12.43
CA THR A 21 -4.18 18.27 -13.73
C THR A 21 -3.08 19.28 -14.06
N ASP A 22 -2.24 19.64 -13.09
CA ASP A 22 -1.08 20.52 -13.21
C ASP A 22 0.19 19.81 -13.69
N GLY A 23 0.14 18.48 -13.89
CA GLY A 23 1.26 17.69 -14.41
C GLY A 23 2.27 17.24 -13.34
N GLU A 24 2.03 17.51 -12.06
CA GLU A 24 2.83 16.95 -10.97
C GLU A 24 2.25 15.61 -10.50
N MET A 25 3.11 14.59 -10.42
CA MET A 25 2.77 13.35 -9.73
C MET A 25 3.09 13.50 -8.25
N VAL A 26 2.08 13.82 -7.45
CA VAL A 26 2.20 13.89 -5.99
C VAL A 26 1.62 12.61 -5.39
N ALA A 27 2.29 12.05 -4.38
CA ALA A 27 1.72 10.96 -3.61
C ALA A 27 0.51 11.50 -2.85
N ASP A 28 -0.67 11.00 -3.18
CA ASP A 28 -1.92 11.40 -2.52
C ASP A 28 -2.07 10.66 -1.19
N ILE A 29 -1.79 9.35 -1.19
CA ILE A 29 -1.84 8.51 0.00
C ILE A 29 -0.46 7.90 0.26
N THR A 30 0.01 8.05 1.50
CA THR A 30 1.20 7.38 2.01
C THR A 30 0.83 6.46 3.17
N MET A 31 1.14 5.18 3.04
CA MET A 31 0.94 4.17 4.08
C MET A 31 2.29 3.66 4.58
N THR A 32 2.44 3.47 5.89
CA THR A 32 3.68 3.01 6.53
C THR A 32 3.39 1.72 7.30
N GLY A 33 4.29 0.74 7.21
CA GLY A 33 4.21 -0.47 8.01
C GLY A 33 4.38 -0.19 9.51
N GLU A 34 4.06 -1.18 10.33
CA GLU A 34 3.99 -1.02 11.78
C GLU A 34 5.27 -1.48 12.48
N ASN A 35 5.79 -2.65 12.10
CA ASN A 35 6.90 -3.29 12.81
C ASN A 35 8.16 -3.39 11.95
N LEU A 36 9.31 -3.54 12.61
CA LEU A 36 10.58 -3.81 11.92
C LEU A 36 10.49 -5.12 11.13
N ASN A 37 11.11 -5.13 9.94
CA ASN A 37 11.12 -6.28 9.01
C ASN A 37 9.75 -6.75 8.48
N ASP A 38 8.67 -6.00 8.69
CA ASP A 38 7.35 -6.33 8.13
C ASP A 38 7.33 -6.37 6.59
N LEU A 39 8.26 -5.63 5.95
CA LEU A 39 8.34 -5.48 4.50
C LEU A 39 7.01 -4.97 3.91
N PHE A 40 6.31 -4.11 4.63
CA PHE A 40 5.05 -3.51 4.19
C PHE A 40 5.23 -2.84 2.83
N GLY A 41 4.29 -3.08 1.91
CA GLY A 41 4.39 -2.54 0.55
C GLY A 41 5.35 -3.31 -0.34
N LYS A 42 5.65 -4.59 -0.05
CA LYS A 42 6.46 -5.43 -0.94
C LYS A 42 5.78 -5.64 -2.29
N ILE A 43 4.46 -5.81 -2.28
CA ILE A 43 3.57 -5.80 -3.44
C ILE A 43 2.45 -4.81 -3.13
N VAL A 44 2.14 -3.94 -4.08
CA VAL A 44 1.02 -2.98 -4.03
C VAL A 44 0.29 -3.09 -5.36
N THR A 45 -0.99 -3.45 -5.33
CA THR A 45 -1.81 -3.65 -6.54
C THR A 45 -3.26 -3.23 -6.30
N SER A 46 -3.98 -2.93 -7.38
CA SER A 46 -5.43 -2.75 -7.31
C SER A 46 -6.08 -4.09 -6.93
N ALA A 47 -7.11 -4.02 -6.09
CA ALA A 47 -7.94 -5.15 -5.71
C ALA A 47 -9.26 -5.19 -6.50
N GLY A 48 -9.51 -4.20 -7.37
CA GLY A 48 -10.86 -3.91 -7.87
C GLY A 48 -11.73 -3.27 -6.78
N ASP A 49 -13.02 -3.11 -7.06
CA ASP A 49 -14.02 -2.71 -6.07
C ASP A 49 -14.50 -3.96 -5.32
N VAL A 50 -13.94 -4.22 -4.13
CA VAL A 50 -14.22 -5.44 -3.35
C VAL A 50 -15.35 -5.26 -2.36
N ASN A 51 -15.67 -4.01 -1.98
CA ASN A 51 -16.74 -3.70 -1.03
C ASN A 51 -18.05 -3.27 -1.73
N GLY A 52 -18.02 -3.04 -3.05
CA GLY A 52 -19.17 -2.73 -3.90
C GLY A 52 -19.62 -1.28 -3.84
N ASP A 53 -18.73 -0.34 -3.50
CA ASP A 53 -19.08 1.09 -3.36
C ASP A 53 -18.85 1.91 -4.64
N GLY A 54 -18.31 1.30 -5.69
CA GLY A 54 -18.01 1.95 -6.96
C GLY A 54 -16.59 2.52 -7.07
N PHE A 55 -15.76 2.39 -6.03
CA PHE A 55 -14.36 2.81 -6.04
C PHE A 55 -13.40 1.62 -6.06
N SER A 56 -12.26 1.77 -6.73
CA SER A 56 -11.26 0.69 -6.71
C SER A 56 -10.48 0.70 -5.40
N ASP A 57 -10.40 -0.47 -4.79
CA ASP A 57 -9.62 -0.74 -3.59
C ASP A 57 -8.18 -1.12 -3.90
N VAL A 58 -7.35 -1.15 -2.86
CA VAL A 58 -5.92 -1.46 -2.95
C VAL A 58 -5.54 -2.60 -2.02
N MET A 59 -4.76 -3.54 -2.56
CA MET A 59 -4.17 -4.65 -1.84
C MET A 59 -2.68 -4.41 -1.59
N ILE A 60 -2.24 -4.61 -0.35
CA ILE A 60 -0.85 -4.44 0.08
C ILE A 60 -0.36 -5.67 0.83
N SER A 61 0.79 -6.21 0.43
CA SER A 61 1.41 -7.33 1.13
C SER A 61 2.36 -6.90 2.25
N VAL A 62 2.41 -7.71 3.30
CA VAL A 62 3.28 -7.57 4.47
C VAL A 62 3.91 -8.94 4.78
N PRO A 63 4.85 -9.41 3.94
CA PRO A 63 5.35 -10.78 4.01
C PRO A 63 6.19 -11.06 5.27
N GLY A 64 6.70 -10.04 5.95
CA GLY A 64 7.44 -10.19 7.20
C GLY A 64 6.58 -10.42 8.44
N TYR A 65 5.27 -10.24 8.32
CA TYR A 65 4.35 -10.31 9.45
C TYR A 65 4.46 -11.64 10.22
N SER A 66 4.53 -11.53 11.56
CA SER A 66 4.54 -12.65 12.51
C SER A 66 5.53 -13.75 12.13
N SER A 67 6.82 -13.42 12.05
CA SER A 67 7.89 -14.36 11.68
C SER A 67 7.68 -15.00 10.31
N PHE A 68 7.34 -14.18 9.31
CA PHE A 68 7.12 -14.58 7.92
C PHE A 68 5.93 -15.52 7.69
N ILE A 69 4.94 -15.55 8.60
CA ILE A 69 3.61 -16.08 8.27
C ILE A 69 2.99 -15.25 7.13
N GLY A 70 3.27 -13.95 7.14
CA GLY A 70 2.79 -13.01 6.12
C GLY A 70 1.33 -12.61 6.33
N LYS A 71 0.99 -11.41 5.88
CA LYS A 71 -0.41 -10.95 5.76
C LYS A 71 -0.59 -10.11 4.50
N VAL A 72 -1.85 -9.98 4.10
CA VAL A 72 -2.29 -9.06 3.06
C VAL A 72 -3.35 -8.16 3.65
N LEU A 73 -3.25 -6.87 3.38
CA LEU A 73 -4.19 -5.85 3.81
C LEU A 73 -4.95 -5.32 2.59
N ILE A 74 -6.25 -5.07 2.75
CA ILE A 74 -7.08 -4.38 1.77
C ILE A 74 -7.42 -3.02 2.36
N TYR A 75 -7.19 -1.97 1.58
CA TYR A 75 -7.56 -0.59 1.88
C TYR A 75 -8.68 -0.21 0.93
N TYR A 76 -9.83 0.17 1.48
CA TYR A 76 -10.96 0.59 0.66
C TYR A 76 -10.70 1.96 0.05
N GLY A 77 -11.02 2.12 -1.23
CA GLY A 77 -11.10 3.42 -1.85
C GLY A 77 -12.33 4.16 -1.34
N ASP A 78 -12.26 5.48 -1.23
CA ASP A 78 -13.44 6.33 -1.15
C ASP A 78 -13.25 7.56 -2.05
N HIS A 79 -14.34 8.11 -2.58
CA HIS A 79 -14.39 9.48 -3.12
C HIS A 79 -15.80 10.08 -3.04
#